data_AF-A0A2H0QHM6-F1
#
_entry.id   AF-A0A2H0QHM6-F1
#
_cell.length_a   1.000
_cell.length_b   1.000
_cell.length_c   1.000
_cell.angle_alpha   90.00
_cell.angle_beta   90.00
_cell.angle_gamma   90.00
#
_symmetry.space_group_name_H-M   'P 1'
#
loop_
_entity.id
_entity.type
_entity.pdbx_description
1 polymer ?
#
loop_
_entity_poly.entity_id
_entity_poly.type
_entity_poly.pdbx_seq_one_letter_code
_entity_poly.pdbx_strand_id
1 'polypeptide(L)'
;MRLKLNLFFILISFSLLNLSPTHGQEDDLEDLPAAPKNARIMDDKGDDLEAQMESVKKDNQQILEKLQALNPEQKAEFQEAINSGNMAKAGQLMEKFGIQAINPTTGEKQGTLNSLVSMSLESFRSMSDTQLKAHLDERIGSSALGGIYNKAPKLQNFLLRALKDREALPSFFSIIEQKKKLTIYLGITLFTMVVSWLWKRKLKQTERPFFESFIAFLFRFSFVWGIRLGAMTYLFHREFGPIIRLAFKSA
;
A
#
# COMPACT_ATOMS: atom_id res chain seq x y z
N MET A 1 32.16 4.09 10.61
CA MET A 1 30.98 3.49 9.93
C MET A 1 29.66 4.24 10.15
N ARG A 2 29.56 5.17 11.13
CA ARG A 2 28.35 5.96 11.44
C ARG A 2 27.98 7.07 10.43
N LEU A 3 28.91 7.50 9.56
CA LEU A 3 28.66 8.59 8.59
C LEU A 3 27.72 8.22 7.42
N LYS A 4 27.53 6.93 7.12
CA LYS A 4 26.71 6.50 5.98
C LYS A 4 25.20 6.43 6.27
N LEU A 5 24.82 6.34 7.55
CA LEU A 5 23.41 6.30 7.96
C LEU A 5 22.78 7.70 7.92
N ASN A 6 23.55 8.74 8.27
CA ASN A 6 23.10 10.13 8.16
C ASN A 6 22.88 10.58 6.71
N LEU A 7 23.66 10.09 5.74
CA LEU A 7 23.46 10.49 4.34
C LEU A 7 22.16 9.94 3.74
N PHE A 8 21.72 8.76 4.21
CA PHE A 8 20.46 8.15 3.79
C PHE A 8 19.24 8.89 4.37
N PHE A 9 19.33 9.29 5.65
CA PHE A 9 18.32 10.16 6.27
C PHE A 9 18.30 11.56 5.64
N ILE A 10 19.46 12.15 5.35
CA ILE A 10 19.56 13.46 4.69
C ILE A 10 18.97 13.40 3.27
N LEU A 11 19.15 12.32 2.51
CA LEU A 11 18.54 12.18 1.18
C LEU A 11 17.01 12.00 1.23
N ILE A 12 16.48 11.32 2.25
CA ILE A 12 15.03 11.22 2.46
C ILE A 12 14.46 12.57 2.92
N SER A 13 15.16 13.29 3.81
CA SER A 13 14.80 14.63 4.23
C SER A 13 14.90 15.66 3.10
N PHE A 14 15.88 15.54 2.19
CA PHE A 14 16.08 16.46 1.06
C PHE A 14 15.05 16.26 -0.06
N SER A 15 14.53 15.04 -0.24
CA SER A 15 13.37 14.77 -1.10
C SER A 15 12.05 15.27 -0.49
N LEU A 16 11.98 15.40 0.84
CA LEU A 16 10.82 15.98 1.54
C LEU A 16 10.86 17.51 1.65
N LEU A 17 12.05 18.12 1.53
CA LEU A 17 12.26 19.58 1.63
C LEU A 17 12.16 20.34 0.30
N ASN A 18 12.11 19.67 -0.85
CA ASN A 18 12.01 20.31 -2.18
C ASN A 18 10.59 20.32 -2.79
N LEU A 19 9.54 20.14 -1.98
CA LEU A 19 8.12 20.24 -2.39
C LEU A 19 7.42 21.46 -1.76
N SER A 20 8.04 22.63 -1.89
CA SER A 20 7.38 23.95 -1.85
C SER A 20 8.19 24.87 -2.76
N PRO A 21 7.60 25.81 -3.52
CA PRO A 21 6.50 26.72 -3.13
C PRO A 21 5.41 26.84 -4.24
N THR A 22 4.30 27.60 -4.17
CA THR A 22 4.06 29.00 -3.77
C THR A 22 2.59 29.25 -3.40
N HIS A 23 2.40 30.31 -2.60
CA HIS A 23 1.12 30.96 -2.25
C HIS A 23 0.13 31.17 -3.41
N GLY A 24 -1.16 31.15 -3.04
CA GLY A 24 -2.15 32.12 -3.52
C GLY A 24 -3.30 31.54 -4.34
N GLN A 25 -4.42 31.21 -3.69
CA GLN A 25 -5.71 31.90 -3.85
C GLN A 25 -6.77 31.18 -2.99
N GLU A 26 -7.20 31.82 -1.91
CA GLU A 26 -8.60 31.72 -1.46
C GLU A 26 -9.42 32.49 -2.49
N ASP A 27 -10.49 31.90 -3.02
CA ASP A 27 -11.75 32.57 -3.40
C ASP A 27 -12.78 31.50 -3.81
N ASP A 28 -13.92 31.58 -3.12
CA ASP A 28 -15.30 31.24 -3.53
C ASP A 28 -15.72 29.81 -3.89
N LEU A 29 -16.50 29.23 -2.95
CA LEU A 29 -17.64 28.36 -3.25
C LEU A 29 -18.68 29.15 -4.05
N GLU A 30 -19.04 28.70 -5.25
CA GLU A 30 -20.43 28.70 -5.76
C GLU A 30 -20.56 27.86 -7.05
N ASP A 31 -21.65 27.10 -7.13
CA ASP A 31 -22.19 26.36 -8.29
C ASP A 31 -21.40 25.18 -8.91
N LEU A 32 -21.63 23.99 -8.34
CA LEU A 32 -21.44 22.72 -9.04
C LEU A 32 -22.69 22.39 -9.90
N PRO A 33 -22.57 22.24 -11.24
CA PRO A 33 -23.67 21.82 -12.09
C PRO A 33 -24.09 20.37 -11.79
N ALA A 34 -25.40 20.12 -11.89
CA ALA A 34 -26.01 18.82 -11.73
C ALA A 34 -25.33 17.75 -12.61
N ALA A 35 -25.05 16.61 -11.99
CA ALA A 35 -24.38 15.46 -12.61
C ALA A 35 -25.08 15.02 -13.91
N PRO A 36 -24.33 14.66 -14.97
CA PRO A 36 -24.92 14.17 -16.21
C PRO A 36 -25.62 12.81 -15.99
N LYS A 37 -26.88 12.74 -16.45
CA LYS A 37 -27.75 11.54 -16.47
C LYS A 37 -27.31 10.47 -17.48
N ASN A 38 -26.05 10.06 -17.45
CA ASN A 38 -25.55 8.97 -18.29
C ASN A 38 -25.05 7.80 -17.43
N ALA A 39 -25.98 7.14 -16.74
CA ALA A 39 -25.77 5.86 -16.08
C ALA A 39 -26.69 4.81 -16.71
N ARG A 40 -26.28 4.27 -17.86
CA ARG A 40 -26.91 3.09 -18.48
C ARG A 40 -25.87 2.25 -19.21
N ILE A 41 -24.82 1.82 -18.50
CA ILE A 41 -24.02 0.64 -18.87
C ILE A 41 -23.41 0.07 -17.57
N MET A 42 -24.19 -0.60 -16.71
CA MET A 42 -23.63 -1.44 -15.62
C MET A 42 -24.58 -2.53 -15.05
N ASP A 43 -25.69 -2.88 -15.72
CA ASP A 43 -26.61 -3.86 -15.13
C ASP A 43 -26.13 -5.32 -15.23
N ASP A 44 -25.20 -5.64 -16.15
CA ASP A 44 -24.69 -7.01 -16.35
C ASP A 44 -23.54 -7.41 -15.40
N LYS A 45 -23.09 -6.49 -14.54
CA LYS A 45 -22.06 -6.78 -13.51
C LYS A 45 -22.61 -6.76 -12.08
N GLY A 46 -23.87 -6.38 -11.90
CA GLY A 46 -24.51 -6.31 -10.59
C GLY A 46 -24.66 -7.69 -9.95
N ASP A 47 -25.18 -8.64 -10.72
CA ASP A 47 -25.50 -9.99 -10.25
C ASP A 47 -24.23 -10.75 -9.81
N ASP A 48 -23.13 -10.62 -10.55
CA ASP A 48 -21.84 -11.21 -10.20
C ASP A 48 -21.23 -10.57 -8.94
N LEU A 49 -21.44 -9.27 -8.73
CA LEU A 49 -20.93 -8.57 -7.55
C LEU A 49 -21.73 -8.93 -6.29
N GLU A 50 -23.04 -9.11 -6.44
CA GLU A 50 -23.95 -9.49 -5.36
C GLU A 50 -23.67 -10.92 -4.90
N ALA A 51 -23.48 -11.86 -5.83
CA ALA A 51 -23.04 -13.22 -5.52
C ALA A 51 -21.64 -13.25 -4.86
N GLN A 52 -20.71 -12.41 -5.30
CA GLN A 52 -19.41 -12.23 -4.63
C GLN A 52 -19.57 -11.64 -3.22
N MET A 53 -20.52 -10.73 -3.01
CA MET A 53 -20.78 -10.17 -1.69
C MET A 53 -21.40 -11.19 -0.73
N GLU A 54 -22.34 -12.01 -1.20
CA GLU A 54 -22.95 -13.05 -0.38
C GLU A 54 -21.93 -14.12 0.01
N SER A 55 -21.09 -14.54 -0.92
CA SER A 55 -20.02 -15.51 -0.63
C SER A 55 -18.99 -14.95 0.36
N VAL A 56 -18.53 -13.69 0.20
CA VAL A 56 -17.65 -13.04 1.19
C VAL A 56 -18.32 -12.89 2.55
N LYS A 57 -19.61 -12.55 2.62
CA LYS A 57 -20.36 -12.48 3.88
C LYS A 57 -20.41 -13.85 4.56
N LYS A 58 -20.69 -14.91 3.81
CA LYS A 58 -20.75 -16.28 4.31
C LYS A 58 -19.38 -16.75 4.82
N ASP A 59 -18.31 -16.47 4.10
CA ASP A 59 -16.95 -16.80 4.52
C ASP A 59 -16.55 -16.03 5.78
N ASN A 60 -16.87 -14.73 5.85
CA ASN A 60 -16.66 -13.93 7.05
C ASN A 60 -17.45 -14.47 8.25
N GLN A 61 -18.70 -14.90 8.05
CA GLN A 61 -19.50 -15.54 9.10
C GLN A 61 -18.86 -16.86 9.56
N GLN A 62 -18.40 -17.72 8.65
CA GLN A 62 -17.70 -18.95 9.02
C GLN A 62 -16.39 -18.69 9.76
N ILE A 63 -15.64 -17.66 9.38
CA ILE A 63 -14.43 -17.24 10.10
C ILE A 63 -14.81 -16.79 11.51
N LEU A 64 -15.86 -15.97 11.66
CA LEU A 64 -16.34 -15.51 12.96
C LEU A 64 -16.84 -16.66 13.84
N GLU A 65 -17.58 -17.62 13.30
CA GLU A 65 -18.03 -18.81 14.02
C GLU A 65 -16.84 -19.66 14.48
N LYS A 66 -15.85 -19.90 13.61
CA LYS A 66 -14.63 -20.62 13.99
C LYS A 66 -13.85 -19.87 15.05
N LEU A 67 -13.73 -18.54 14.96
CA LEU A 67 -13.09 -17.70 15.98
C LEU A 67 -13.87 -17.72 17.30
N GLN A 68 -15.20 -17.77 17.25
CA GLN A 68 -16.05 -17.90 18.44
C GLN A 68 -15.97 -19.29 19.08
N ALA A 69 -15.75 -20.33 18.29
CA ALA A 69 -15.54 -21.69 18.77
C ALA A 69 -14.16 -21.92 19.41
N LEU A 70 -13.21 -20.99 19.24
CA LEU A 70 -11.90 -21.08 19.90
C LEU A 70 -12.03 -20.97 21.42
N ASN A 71 -11.16 -21.72 22.11
CA ASN A 71 -11.04 -21.65 23.56
C ASN A 71 -10.59 -20.23 24.00
N PRO A 72 -10.92 -19.78 25.22
CA PRO A 72 -10.57 -18.44 25.70
C PRO A 72 -9.08 -18.11 25.58
N GLU A 73 -8.21 -19.09 25.83
CA GLU A 73 -6.75 -18.95 25.69
C GLU A 73 -6.33 -18.70 24.23
N GLN A 74 -6.94 -19.41 23.27
CA GLN A 74 -6.65 -19.26 21.85
C GLN A 74 -7.13 -17.91 21.32
N LYS A 75 -8.28 -17.43 21.80
CA LYS A 75 -8.79 -16.09 21.51
C LYS A 75 -7.85 -15.01 22.05
N ALA A 76 -7.36 -15.17 23.28
CA ALA A 76 -6.41 -14.25 23.88
C ALA A 76 -5.10 -14.20 23.09
N GLU A 77 -4.54 -15.36 22.70
CA GLU A 77 -3.31 -15.44 21.91
C GLU A 77 -3.47 -14.81 20.52
N PHE A 78 -4.62 -15.05 19.87
CA PHE A 78 -4.93 -14.45 18.57
C PHE A 78 -5.12 -12.93 18.68
N GLN A 79 -5.84 -12.44 19.69
CA GLN A 79 -6.04 -11.01 19.94
C GLN A 79 -4.72 -10.31 20.27
N GLU A 80 -3.84 -10.96 21.04
CA GLU A 80 -2.49 -10.45 21.34
C GLU A 80 -1.65 -10.34 20.06
N ALA A 81 -1.72 -11.32 19.16
CA ALA A 81 -1.03 -11.28 17.87
C ALA A 81 -1.51 -10.12 16.99
N ILE A 82 -2.82 -9.82 16.97
CA ILE A 82 -3.38 -8.66 16.26
C ILE A 82 -2.94 -7.35 16.92
N ASN A 83 -3.09 -7.23 18.25
CA ASN A 83 -2.78 -6.00 18.99
C ASN A 83 -1.28 -5.65 18.94
N SER A 84 -0.42 -6.66 18.91
CA SER A 84 1.04 -6.48 18.74
C SER A 84 1.45 -6.20 17.30
N GLY A 85 0.53 -6.28 16.33
CA GLY A 85 0.83 -6.15 14.91
C GLY A 85 1.63 -7.32 14.33
N ASN A 86 1.75 -8.45 15.06
CA ASN A 86 2.47 -9.63 14.59
C ASN A 86 1.58 -10.48 13.66
N MET A 87 1.41 -9.99 12.43
CA MET A 87 0.57 -10.62 11.41
C MET A 87 1.05 -12.03 11.01
N ALA A 88 2.35 -12.33 11.16
CA ALA A 88 2.89 -13.66 10.94
C ALA A 88 2.36 -14.66 11.96
N LYS A 89 2.37 -14.30 13.25
CA LYS A 89 1.79 -15.13 14.33
C LYS A 89 0.28 -15.27 14.18
N ALA A 90 -0.43 -14.19 13.84
CA ALA A 90 -1.87 -14.23 13.58
C ALA A 90 -2.21 -15.18 12.41
N GLY A 91 -1.43 -15.14 11.33
CA GLY A 91 -1.57 -16.05 10.20
C GLY A 91 -1.31 -17.52 10.55
N GLN A 92 -0.26 -17.81 11.33
CA GLN A 92 0.03 -19.15 11.82
C GLN A 92 -1.08 -19.71 12.72
N LEU A 93 -1.65 -18.85 13.58
CA LEU A 93 -2.78 -19.23 14.44
C LEU A 93 -4.02 -19.54 13.60
N MET A 94 -4.37 -18.70 12.63
CA MET A 94 -5.47 -18.98 11.71
C MET A 94 -5.28 -20.30 10.95
N GLU A 95 -4.06 -20.57 10.45
CA GLU A 95 -3.74 -21.83 9.78
C GLU A 95 -3.87 -23.03 10.74
N LYS A 96 -3.32 -22.91 11.95
CA LYS A 96 -3.42 -23.92 13.02
C LYS A 96 -4.87 -24.23 13.39
N PHE A 97 -5.75 -23.24 13.33
CA PHE A 97 -7.18 -23.39 13.62
C PHE A 97 -8.02 -23.80 12.41
N GLY A 98 -7.40 -24.12 11.27
CA GLY A 98 -8.12 -24.54 10.06
C GLY A 98 -9.01 -23.43 9.48
N ILE A 99 -8.65 -22.17 9.77
CA ILE A 99 -9.27 -20.98 9.16
C ILE A 99 -8.49 -20.70 7.88
N GLN A 100 -8.82 -21.43 6.83
CA GLN A 100 -8.33 -21.15 5.47
C GLN A 100 -9.36 -20.27 4.78
N ALA A 101 -8.98 -19.05 4.41
CA ALA A 101 -9.81 -18.23 3.55
C ALA A 101 -9.73 -18.78 2.13
N ILE A 102 -10.87 -19.15 1.56
CA ILE A 102 -10.97 -19.57 0.16
C ILE A 102 -11.42 -18.33 -0.59
N ASN A 103 -10.75 -17.98 -1.69
CA ASN A 103 -11.25 -16.91 -2.54
C ASN A 103 -12.54 -17.41 -3.22
N PRO A 104 -13.70 -16.77 -3.00
CA PRO A 104 -14.97 -17.29 -3.51
C PRO A 104 -15.05 -17.23 -5.05
N THR A 105 -14.26 -16.37 -5.70
CA THR A 105 -14.25 -16.22 -7.15
C THR A 105 -13.36 -17.24 -7.85
N THR A 106 -12.29 -17.73 -7.19
CA THR A 106 -11.31 -18.62 -7.84
C THR A 106 -11.23 -20.01 -7.21
N GLY A 107 -11.79 -20.23 -6.02
CA GLY A 107 -11.65 -21.47 -5.25
C GLY A 107 -10.22 -21.73 -4.75
N GLU A 108 -9.28 -20.82 -5.02
CA GLU A 108 -7.90 -20.93 -4.54
C GLU A 108 -7.82 -20.51 -3.07
N LYS A 109 -6.89 -21.12 -2.33
CA LYS A 109 -6.56 -20.67 -0.97
C LYS A 109 -6.05 -19.23 -1.07
N GLN A 110 -6.89 -18.29 -0.64
CA GLN A 110 -6.47 -16.91 -0.52
C GLN A 110 -5.51 -16.85 0.67
N GLY A 111 -4.37 -16.18 0.51
CA GLY A 111 -3.44 -16.11 1.62
C GLY A 111 -4.08 -15.45 2.83
N THR A 112 -3.80 -16.00 4.01
CA THR A 112 -4.37 -15.58 5.29
C THR A 112 -4.19 -14.08 5.56
N LEU A 113 -3.20 -13.44 4.94
CA LEU A 113 -2.96 -12.00 5.06
C LEU A 113 -4.04 -11.18 4.36
N ASN A 114 -4.45 -11.57 3.15
CA ASN A 114 -5.46 -10.85 2.38
C ASN A 114 -6.84 -10.86 3.04
N SER A 115 -7.22 -11.97 3.69
CA SER A 115 -8.47 -12.04 4.44
C SER A 115 -8.43 -11.19 5.71
N LEU A 116 -7.32 -11.23 6.46
CA LEU A 116 -7.11 -10.38 7.62
C LEU A 116 -7.16 -8.88 7.27
N VAL A 117 -6.50 -8.49 6.18
CA VAL A 117 -6.55 -7.12 5.67
C VAL A 117 -7.98 -6.75 5.30
N SER A 118 -8.68 -7.58 4.52
CA SER A 118 -10.06 -7.31 4.11
C SER A 118 -11.01 -7.17 5.30
N MET A 119 -10.88 -8.02 6.31
CA MET A 119 -11.66 -7.96 7.54
C MET A 119 -11.37 -6.67 8.34
N SER A 120 -10.09 -6.27 8.44
CA SER A 120 -9.72 -5.01 9.10
C SER A 120 -10.24 -3.77 8.36
N LEU A 121 -10.33 -3.86 7.03
CA LEU A 121 -10.80 -2.76 6.19
C LEU A 121 -12.32 -2.58 6.22
N GLU A 122 -13.08 -3.61 6.58
CA GLU A 122 -14.54 -3.54 6.60
C GLU A 122 -15.07 -2.48 7.57
N SER A 123 -14.39 -2.31 8.72
CA SER A 123 -14.69 -1.22 9.66
C SER A 123 -14.60 0.15 8.98
N PHE A 124 -13.51 0.42 8.26
CA PHE A 124 -13.32 1.68 7.54
C PHE A 124 -14.30 1.85 6.37
N ARG A 125 -14.68 0.76 5.68
CA ARG A 125 -15.63 0.79 4.56
C ARG A 125 -17.06 1.11 5.00
N SER A 126 -17.44 0.71 6.21
CA SER A 126 -18.75 0.99 6.80
C SER A 126 -18.90 2.45 7.28
N MET A 127 -17.79 3.16 7.47
CA MET A 127 -17.81 4.58 7.88
C MET A 127 -18.19 5.50 6.71
N SER A 128 -18.86 6.60 7.02
CA SER A 128 -19.06 7.69 6.06
C SER A 128 -17.73 8.36 5.71
N ASP A 129 -17.64 8.98 4.53
CA ASP A 129 -16.39 9.63 4.08
C ASP A 129 -15.91 10.72 5.04
N THR A 130 -16.85 11.46 5.64
CA THR A 130 -16.56 12.51 6.62
C THR A 130 -16.01 11.94 7.93
N GLN A 131 -16.60 10.85 8.44
CA GLN A 131 -16.10 10.14 9.62
C GLN A 131 -14.74 9.51 9.38
N LEU A 132 -14.55 8.85 8.23
CA LEU A 132 -13.28 8.22 7.88
C LEU A 132 -12.17 9.26 7.74
N LYS A 133 -12.47 10.40 7.09
CA LYS A 133 -11.53 11.52 7.00
C LYS A 133 -11.15 12.03 8.38
N ALA A 134 -12.12 12.32 9.25
CA ALA A 134 -11.85 12.77 10.62
C ALA A 134 -11.00 11.76 11.40
N HIS A 135 -11.26 10.46 11.22
CA HIS A 135 -10.48 9.41 11.86
C HIS A 135 -9.03 9.36 11.34
N LEU A 136 -8.82 9.55 10.03
CA LEU A 136 -7.49 9.65 9.43
C LEU A 136 -6.76 10.91 9.87
N ASP A 137 -7.46 12.05 9.95
CA ASP A 137 -6.91 13.32 10.45
C ASP A 137 -6.43 13.17 11.91
N GLU A 138 -7.21 12.51 12.77
CA GLU A 138 -6.86 12.24 14.17
C GLU A 138 -5.63 11.33 14.29
N ARG A 139 -5.61 10.22 13.54
CA ARG A 139 -4.56 9.19 13.63
C ARG A 139 -3.27 9.57 12.93
N ILE A 140 -3.37 10.13 11.73
CA ILE A 140 -2.21 10.45 10.88
C ILE A 140 -1.74 11.89 11.14
N GLY A 141 -2.66 12.83 11.39
CA GLY A 141 -2.32 14.23 11.64
C GLY A 141 -1.45 14.44 12.88
N SER A 142 -1.60 13.59 13.89
CA SER A 142 -0.77 13.59 15.10
C SER A 142 0.56 12.82 14.95
N SER A 143 0.73 12.08 13.85
CA SER A 143 1.95 11.31 13.57
C SER A 143 3.09 12.18 13.00
N ALA A 144 4.30 11.63 12.95
CA ALA A 144 5.44 12.26 12.27
C ALA A 144 5.18 12.54 10.77
N LEU A 145 4.22 11.84 10.16
CA LEU A 145 3.81 12.03 8.77
C LEU A 145 2.68 13.06 8.62
N GLY A 146 2.12 13.56 9.73
CA GLY A 146 1.00 14.48 9.75
C GLY A 146 1.25 15.76 8.97
N GLY A 147 2.48 16.29 9.02
CA GLY A 147 2.85 17.49 8.26
C GLY A 147 2.73 17.33 6.74
N ILE A 148 3.05 16.15 6.21
CA ILE A 148 2.91 15.85 4.78
C ILE A 148 1.44 15.59 4.45
N TYR A 149 0.78 14.79 5.29
CA TYR A 149 -0.64 14.45 5.14
C TYR A 149 -1.55 15.68 5.12
N ASN A 150 -1.32 16.66 6.01
CA ASN A 150 -2.10 17.89 6.09
C ASN A 150 -1.84 18.86 4.93
N LYS A 151 -0.64 18.83 4.34
CA LYS A 151 -0.27 19.69 3.20
C LYS A 151 -0.65 19.11 1.84
N ALA A 152 -0.95 17.81 1.78
CA ALA A 152 -1.22 17.11 0.54
C ALA A 152 -2.69 16.61 0.49
N PRO A 153 -3.67 17.46 0.12
CA PRO A 153 -5.07 17.06 0.05
C PRO A 153 -5.31 15.89 -0.91
N LYS A 154 -4.51 15.78 -1.98
CA LYS A 154 -4.54 14.63 -2.90
C LYS A 154 -4.19 13.31 -2.19
N LEU A 155 -3.23 13.35 -1.26
CA LEU A 155 -2.85 12.17 -0.46
C LEU A 155 -3.99 11.77 0.49
N GLN A 156 -4.67 12.74 1.10
CA GLN A 156 -5.84 12.47 1.96
C GLN A 156 -6.95 11.76 1.16
N ASN A 157 -7.30 12.32 0.00
CA ASN A 157 -8.32 11.75 -0.88
C ASN A 157 -7.92 10.37 -1.42
N PHE A 158 -6.64 10.18 -1.75
CA PHE A 158 -6.11 8.89 -2.17
C PHE A 158 -6.25 7.85 -1.06
N LEU A 159 -5.84 8.17 0.17
CA LEU A 159 -5.93 7.25 1.31
C LEU A 159 -7.38 6.89 1.65
N LEU A 160 -8.27 7.89 1.66
CA LEU A 160 -9.70 7.68 1.88
C LEU A 160 -10.27 6.71 0.83
N ARG A 161 -9.99 6.96 -0.46
CA ARG A 161 -10.46 6.08 -1.54
C ARG A 161 -9.81 4.70 -1.49
N ALA A 162 -8.52 4.61 -1.19
CA ALA A 162 -7.79 3.34 -1.10
C ALA A 162 -8.32 2.45 0.03
N LEU A 163 -8.68 3.03 1.18
CA LEU A 163 -9.27 2.31 2.31
C LEU A 163 -10.68 1.81 2.00
N LYS A 164 -11.46 2.59 1.24
CA LYS A 164 -12.81 2.20 0.83
C LYS A 164 -12.83 1.24 -0.36
N ASP A 165 -11.78 1.20 -1.16
CA ASP A 165 -11.69 0.33 -2.32
C ASP A 165 -11.57 -1.15 -1.90
N ARG A 166 -12.33 -2.01 -2.57
CA ARG A 166 -12.40 -3.44 -2.25
C ARG A 166 -11.20 -4.22 -2.77
N GLU A 167 -10.56 -3.73 -3.82
CA GLU A 167 -9.52 -4.45 -4.54
C GLU A 167 -8.13 -3.86 -4.27
N ALA A 168 -7.99 -2.55 -4.12
CA ALA A 168 -6.69 -1.89 -4.15
C ALA A 168 -5.73 -2.31 -3.04
N LEU A 169 -6.17 -2.28 -1.78
CA LEU A 169 -5.32 -2.69 -0.67
C LEU A 169 -5.09 -4.21 -0.66
N PRO A 170 -6.11 -5.09 -0.79
CA PRO A 170 -5.86 -6.52 -0.87
C PRO A 170 -4.94 -6.91 -2.03
N SER A 171 -5.11 -6.30 -3.21
CA SER A 171 -4.22 -6.53 -4.35
C SER A 171 -2.79 -6.10 -4.05
N PHE A 172 -2.59 -4.98 -3.35
CA PHE A 172 -1.26 -4.57 -2.88
C PHE A 172 -0.63 -5.60 -1.94
N PHE A 173 -1.38 -6.11 -0.95
CA PHE A 173 -0.87 -7.08 0.03
C PHE A 173 -0.60 -8.45 -0.59
N SER A 174 -1.29 -8.81 -1.68
CA SER A 174 -1.02 -10.03 -2.45
C SER A 174 0.41 -10.10 -3.01
N ILE A 175 1.11 -8.96 -3.13
CA ILE A 175 2.53 -8.90 -3.52
C ILE A 175 3.40 -9.71 -2.55
N ILE A 176 3.08 -9.67 -1.25
CA ILE A 176 3.83 -10.37 -0.19
C ILE A 176 3.65 -11.89 -0.30
N GLU A 177 2.49 -12.33 -0.77
CA GLU A 177 2.16 -13.75 -0.92
C GLU A 177 2.90 -14.40 -2.10
N GLN A 178 3.31 -13.58 -3.09
CA GLN A 178 4.00 -14.04 -4.29
C GLN A 178 5.51 -14.21 -4.07
N LYS A 179 5.87 -15.13 -3.17
CA LYS A 179 7.25 -15.43 -2.76
C LYS A 179 8.21 -15.57 -3.93
N LYS A 180 7.81 -16.24 -5.03
CA LYS A 180 8.66 -16.42 -6.22
C LYS A 180 9.02 -15.09 -6.88
N LYS A 181 8.03 -14.23 -7.13
CA LYS A 181 8.27 -12.89 -7.71
C LYS A 181 9.08 -12.01 -6.76
N LEU A 182 8.79 -12.10 -5.46
CA LEU A 182 9.50 -11.34 -4.43
C LEU A 182 10.98 -11.76 -4.33
N THR A 183 11.29 -13.05 -4.44
CA THR A 183 12.66 -13.56 -4.49
C THR A 183 13.40 -13.09 -5.74
N ILE A 184 12.74 -13.08 -6.91
CA ILE A 184 13.33 -12.53 -8.14
C ILE A 184 13.63 -11.04 -7.96
N TYR A 185 12.69 -10.27 -7.43
CA TYR A 185 12.87 -8.85 -7.16
C TYR A 185 14.00 -8.58 -6.15
N LEU A 186 14.10 -9.40 -5.10
CA LEU A 186 15.22 -9.35 -4.15
C LEU A 186 16.56 -9.62 -4.84
N GLY A 187 16.61 -10.62 -5.72
CA GLY A 187 17.79 -10.90 -6.55
C GLY A 187 18.21 -9.70 -7.40
N ILE A 188 17.26 -9.05 -8.08
CA ILE A 188 17.52 -7.82 -8.86
C ILE A 188 18.00 -6.67 -7.95
N THR A 189 17.42 -6.54 -6.76
CA THR A 189 17.80 -5.51 -5.78
C THR A 189 19.23 -5.71 -5.27
N LEU A 190 19.62 -6.97 -5.00
CA LEU A 190 20.98 -7.33 -4.62
C LEU A 190 21.96 -7.12 -5.78
N PHE A 191 21.59 -7.54 -7.00
CA PHE A 191 22.41 -7.32 -8.19
C PHE A 191 22.68 -5.82 -8.43
N THR A 192 21.63 -4.99 -8.41
CA THR A 192 21.78 -3.53 -8.55
C THR A 192 22.61 -2.92 -7.43
N MET A 193 22.58 -3.48 -6.21
CA MET A 193 23.43 -3.06 -5.10
C MET A 193 24.91 -3.36 -5.37
N VAL A 194 25.23 -4.56 -5.88
CA VAL A 194 26.61 -4.93 -6.27
C VAL A 194 27.12 -4.04 -7.40
N VAL A 195 26.32 -3.84 -8.46
CA VAL A 195 26.66 -2.94 -9.58
C VAL A 195 26.91 -1.52 -9.08
N SER A 196 26.04 -1.01 -8.22
CA SER A 196 26.17 0.31 -7.60
C SER A 196 27.46 0.41 -6.77
N TRP A 197 27.84 -0.65 -6.04
CA TRP A 197 29.09 -0.70 -5.29
C TRP A 197 30.33 -0.68 -6.20
N LEU A 198 30.36 -1.52 -7.24
CA LEU A 198 31.45 -1.55 -8.23
C LEU A 198 31.62 -0.20 -8.95
N TRP A 199 30.51 0.44 -9.32
CA TRP A 199 30.52 1.76 -9.93
C TRP A 199 31.10 2.82 -9.00
N LYS A 200 30.74 2.77 -7.69
CA LYS A 200 31.33 3.66 -6.68
C LYS A 200 32.84 3.48 -6.58
N ARG A 201 33.32 2.24 -6.66
CA ARG A 201 34.75 1.92 -6.57
C ARG A 201 35.53 2.53 -7.74
N LYS A 202 35.00 2.43 -8.96
CA LYS A 202 35.62 3.05 -10.14
C LYS A 202 35.62 4.57 -10.09
N LEU A 203 34.53 5.20 -9.65
CA LEU A 203 34.43 6.67 -9.56
C LEU A 203 35.41 7.30 -8.57
N LYS A 204 35.84 6.57 -7.53
CA LYS A 204 36.81 7.07 -6.55
C LYS A 204 38.24 7.21 -7.08
N GLN A 205 38.56 6.60 -8.21
CA GLN A 205 39.90 6.61 -8.78
C GLN A 205 40.18 7.82 -9.66
N THR A 206 39.19 8.70 -9.87
CA THR A 206 39.32 9.88 -10.72
C THR A 206 38.97 11.11 -9.88
N GLU A 207 39.90 12.05 -9.75
CA GLU A 207 39.59 13.37 -9.21
C GLU A 207 38.71 14.08 -10.24
N ARG A 208 37.47 14.40 -9.86
CA ARG A 208 36.49 15.08 -10.72
C ARG A 208 36.01 16.36 -10.07
N PRO A 209 35.69 17.40 -10.85
CA PRO A 209 34.99 18.57 -10.35
C PRO A 209 33.70 18.19 -9.61
N PHE A 210 33.27 19.05 -8.69
CA PHE A 210 32.04 18.85 -7.90
C PHE A 210 30.81 18.60 -8.78
N PHE A 211 30.64 19.39 -9.85
CA PHE A 211 29.49 19.31 -10.74
C PHE A 211 29.43 17.99 -11.52
N GLU A 212 30.57 17.53 -12.07
CA GLU A 212 30.64 16.24 -12.75
C GLU A 212 30.36 15.06 -11.80
N SER A 213 30.81 15.18 -10.56
CA SER A 213 30.54 14.19 -9.52
C SER A 213 29.05 14.13 -9.17
N PHE A 214 28.38 15.28 -9.12
CA PHE A 214 26.94 15.38 -8.89
C PHE A 214 26.13 14.77 -10.05
N ILE A 215 26.46 15.09 -11.30
CA ILE A 215 25.79 14.50 -12.48
C ILE A 215 25.99 12.99 -12.51
N ALA A 216 27.22 12.50 -12.28
CA ALA A 216 27.49 11.07 -12.22
C ALA A 216 26.70 10.37 -11.10
N PHE A 217 26.53 11.04 -9.95
CA PHE A 217 25.68 10.56 -8.87
C PHE A 217 24.21 10.50 -9.29
N LEU A 218 23.67 11.56 -9.89
CA LEU A 218 22.28 11.64 -10.32
C LEU A 218 21.97 10.59 -11.39
N PHE A 219 22.84 10.44 -12.39
CA PHE A 219 22.71 9.42 -13.43
C PHE A 219 22.70 8.01 -12.84
N ARG A 220 23.65 7.71 -11.96
CA ARG A 220 23.69 6.43 -11.25
C ARG A 220 22.44 6.20 -10.42
N PHE A 221 22.00 7.21 -9.68
CA PHE A 221 20.82 7.14 -8.83
C PHE A 221 19.59 6.82 -9.69
N SER A 222 19.39 7.60 -10.75
CA SER A 222 18.30 7.41 -11.71
C SER A 222 18.36 6.04 -12.39
N PHE A 223 19.55 5.57 -12.78
CA PHE A 223 19.70 4.26 -13.42
C PHE A 223 19.35 3.11 -12.47
N VAL A 224 19.88 3.13 -11.25
CA VAL A 224 19.59 2.07 -10.26
C VAL A 224 18.13 2.08 -9.85
N TRP A 225 17.56 3.26 -9.58
CA TRP A 225 16.13 3.39 -9.26
C TRP A 225 15.24 3.03 -10.44
N GLY A 226 15.62 3.42 -11.66
CA GLY A 226 14.90 3.06 -12.88
C GLY A 226 14.82 1.55 -13.08
N ILE A 227 15.92 0.83 -12.89
CA ILE A 227 15.91 -0.64 -12.95
C ILE A 227 15.03 -1.24 -11.85
N ARG A 228 15.12 -0.73 -10.61
CA ARG A 228 14.33 -1.25 -9.49
C ARG A 228 12.83 -1.01 -9.69
N LEU A 229 12.44 0.22 -10.02
CA LEU A 229 11.06 0.58 -10.29
C LEU A 229 10.53 -0.16 -11.52
N GLY A 230 11.34 -0.28 -12.58
CA GLY A 230 11.00 -1.04 -13.78
C GLY A 230 10.77 -2.52 -13.47
N ALA A 231 11.67 -3.16 -12.70
CA ALA A 231 11.52 -4.55 -12.28
C ALA A 231 10.30 -4.76 -11.35
N MET A 232 10.08 -3.85 -10.40
CA MET A 232 8.92 -3.88 -9.50
C MET A 232 7.62 -3.75 -10.28
N THR A 233 7.55 -2.79 -11.20
CA THR A 233 6.38 -2.58 -12.07
C THR A 233 6.16 -3.78 -12.98
N TYR A 234 7.21 -4.29 -13.62
CA TYR A 234 7.11 -5.44 -14.53
C TYR A 234 6.60 -6.71 -13.81
N LEU A 235 7.19 -7.05 -12.66
CA LEU A 235 6.83 -8.24 -11.89
C LEU A 235 5.43 -8.14 -11.28
N PHE A 236 5.06 -6.96 -10.79
CA PHE A 236 3.83 -6.75 -10.01
C PHE A 236 2.80 -5.85 -10.71
N HIS A 237 2.81 -5.79 -12.05
CA HIS A 237 1.91 -4.90 -12.81
C HIS A 237 0.43 -5.18 -12.56
N ARG A 238 0.05 -6.44 -12.30
CA ARG A 238 -1.35 -6.83 -12.05
C ARG A 238 -1.84 -6.31 -10.70
N GLU A 239 -0.95 -6.34 -9.71
CA GLU A 239 -1.20 -6.00 -8.33
C GLU A 239 -1.23 -4.47 -8.12
N PHE A 240 -0.43 -3.73 -8.91
CA PHE A 240 -0.45 -2.27 -8.90
C PHE A 240 -1.61 -1.64 -9.67
N GLY A 241 -2.22 -2.36 -10.60
CA GLY A 241 -3.27 -1.84 -11.48
C GLY A 241 -4.40 -1.09 -10.75
N PRO A 242 -5.04 -1.69 -9.73
CA PRO A 242 -6.12 -1.04 -8.98
C PRO A 242 -5.66 0.24 -8.24
N ILE A 243 -4.47 0.21 -7.64
CA ILE A 243 -3.91 1.33 -6.88
C ILE A 243 -3.59 2.51 -7.80
N ILE A 244 -2.99 2.21 -8.95
CA ILE A 244 -2.64 3.22 -9.96
C ILE A 244 -3.92 3.88 -10.49
N ARG A 245 -4.96 3.08 -10.77
CA ARG A 245 -6.27 3.60 -11.20
C ARG A 245 -6.86 4.57 -10.18
N LEU A 246 -6.76 4.27 -8.88
CA LEU A 246 -7.21 5.16 -7.81
C LEU A 246 -6.39 6.44 -7.73
N ALA A 247 -5.07 6.34 -7.86
CA ALA A 247 -4.17 7.50 -7.86
C ALA A 247 -4.51 8.47 -8.99
N PHE A 248 -4.75 7.96 -10.21
CA PHE A 248 -5.14 8.82 -11.34
C PHE A 248 -6.55 9.37 -11.23
N LYS A 249 -7.50 8.63 -10.64
CA LYS A 249 -8.87 9.13 -10.42
C LYS A 249 -8.92 10.23 -9.36
N SER A 250 -7.91 10.32 -8.49
CA SER A 250 -7.82 11.30 -7.39
C SER A 250 -6.91 12.49 -7.69
N ALA A 251 -6.16 12.43 -8.80
CA ALA A 251 -5.28 13.50 -9.28
C ALA A 251 -6.07 14.59 -9.99
#